data_AF-A0A6C0JK34-F1
#
_entry.id   AF-A0A6C0JK34-F1
#
_cell.length_a   1.000
_cell.length_b   1.000
_cell.length_c   1.000
_cell.angle_alpha   90.00
_cell.angle_beta   90.00
_cell.angle_gamma   90.00
#
_symmetry.space_group_name_H-M   'P 1'
#
loop_
_entity.id
_entity.type
_entity.pdbx_description
1 polymer ?
#
loop_
_entity_poly.entity_id
_entity_poly.type
_entity_poly.pdbx_seq_one_letter_code
_entity_poly.pdbx_strand_id
1 'polypeptide(L)'
;MNDNQEFNIKIQELSDKYFLENKKNSIFKNFQKIECANMITDSIGIDNLIVNTFFIIKNTNSIFIDYTVFKRFIVPEYYSKVVNYITSLIKTCITNYGTFNMHINLDSFTVSAAERYKNIIIIFLNNSIGTDYSIKLNNLFIYNTPSAFQTISTLLSPLVEPTVKNKMVIYDKNDSTEILKILFRM
;
A
#
# COMPACT_ATOMS: atom_id res chain seq x y z
N MET A 1 13.03 -3.75 -19.47
CA MET A 1 12.56 -2.64 -18.63
C MET A 1 11.25 -3.13 -18.05
N ASN A 2 11.15 -3.35 -16.75
CA ASN A 2 9.98 -4.05 -16.19
C ASN A 2 8.77 -3.12 -16.24
N ASP A 3 7.60 -3.61 -16.66
CA ASP A 3 6.36 -2.84 -16.85
C ASP A 3 6.01 -1.93 -15.64
N ASN A 4 6.36 -2.36 -14.43
CA ASN A 4 6.18 -1.56 -13.20
C ASN A 4 7.02 -0.25 -13.16
N GLN A 5 8.18 -0.21 -13.80
CA GLN A 5 9.01 1.01 -13.86
C GLN A 5 8.39 2.07 -14.76
N GLU A 6 7.90 1.67 -15.95
CA GLU A 6 7.23 2.57 -16.88
C GLU A 6 5.93 3.13 -16.27
N PHE A 7 5.17 2.26 -15.58
CA PHE A 7 3.98 2.66 -14.84
C PHE A 7 4.28 3.73 -13.79
N ASN A 8 5.33 3.53 -12.98
CA ASN A 8 5.75 4.48 -11.95
C ASN A 8 6.23 5.82 -12.52
N ILE A 9 6.94 5.79 -13.66
CA ILE A 9 7.37 6.99 -14.37
C ILE A 9 6.15 7.78 -14.85
N LYS A 10 5.17 7.12 -15.48
CA LYS A 10 3.95 7.78 -15.96
C LYS A 10 3.18 8.49 -14.84
N ILE A 11 3.05 7.85 -13.67
CA ILE A 11 2.39 8.49 -12.52
C ILE A 11 3.22 9.66 -12.00
N GLN A 12 4.55 9.56 -12.00
CA GLN A 12 5.44 10.66 -11.60
C GLN A 12 5.27 11.87 -12.52
N GLU A 13 5.29 11.65 -13.84
CA GLU A 13 5.11 12.70 -14.84
C GLU A 13 3.76 13.43 -14.69
N LEU A 14 2.67 12.68 -14.46
CA LEU A 14 1.36 13.27 -14.19
C LEU A 14 1.38 14.11 -12.91
N SER A 15 1.96 13.58 -11.82
CA SER A 15 2.06 14.35 -10.57
C SER A 15 2.89 15.64 -10.76
N ASP A 16 4.00 15.57 -11.48
CA ASP A 16 4.87 16.72 -11.71
C ASP A 16 4.20 17.77 -12.59
N LYS A 17 3.50 17.33 -13.65
CA LYS A 17 2.68 18.20 -14.50
C LYS A 17 1.67 19.00 -13.68
N TYR A 18 0.92 18.34 -12.79
CA TYR A 18 -0.07 19.03 -11.95
C TYR A 18 0.58 20.12 -11.09
N PHE A 19 1.71 19.85 -10.43
CA PHE A 19 2.37 20.83 -9.55
C PHE A 19 3.16 21.92 -10.30
N LEU A 20 3.54 21.68 -11.55
CA LEU A 20 4.09 22.71 -12.44
C LEU A 20 3.00 23.70 -12.85
N GLU A 21 1.81 23.20 -13.22
CA GLU A 21 0.67 24.01 -13.66
C GLU A 21 -0.04 24.71 -12.48
N ASN A 22 -0.07 24.05 -11.31
CA ASN A 22 -0.75 24.53 -10.11
C ASN A 22 0.28 24.74 -9.00
N LYS A 23 0.86 25.95 -8.92
CA LYS A 23 1.87 26.31 -7.89
C LYS A 23 1.55 25.67 -6.55
N LYS A 24 2.51 24.92 -6.00
CA LYS A 24 2.36 24.18 -4.75
C LYS A 24 1.98 25.12 -3.61
N ASN A 25 0.73 25.06 -3.17
CA ASN A 25 0.19 25.94 -2.14
C ASN A 25 0.35 25.30 -0.77
N SER A 26 1.01 26.00 0.16
CA SER A 26 1.23 25.46 1.50
C SER A 26 -0.03 25.44 2.38
N ILE A 27 -1.04 26.24 2.04
CA ILE A 27 -2.27 26.43 2.81
C ILE A 27 -3.37 25.43 2.38
N PHE A 28 -3.42 25.04 1.10
CA PHE A 28 -4.45 24.14 0.53
C PHE A 28 -3.91 22.75 0.14
N LYS A 29 -2.84 22.28 0.80
CA LYS A 29 -2.11 21.04 0.45
C LYS A 29 -2.99 19.79 0.33
N ASN A 30 -4.07 19.69 1.10
CA ASN A 30 -4.93 18.50 1.07
C ASN A 30 -5.86 18.51 -0.15
N PHE A 31 -6.40 19.68 -0.49
CA PHE A 31 -7.22 19.86 -1.69
C PHE A 31 -6.41 19.58 -2.97
N GLN A 32 -5.19 20.13 -3.06
CA GLN A 32 -4.30 19.88 -4.20
C GLN A 32 -3.91 18.40 -4.37
N LYS A 33 -3.82 17.65 -3.27
CA LYS A 33 -3.55 16.20 -3.34
C LYS A 33 -4.75 15.43 -3.90
N ILE A 34 -5.97 15.85 -3.57
CA ILE A 34 -7.19 15.24 -4.10
C ILE A 34 -7.31 15.54 -5.59
N GLU A 35 -7.09 16.79 -6.02
CA GLU A 35 -7.11 17.16 -7.44
C GLU A 35 -6.05 16.42 -8.24
N CYS A 36 -4.81 16.35 -7.74
CA CYS A 36 -3.75 15.58 -8.37
C CYS A 36 -4.12 14.09 -8.49
N ALA A 37 -4.71 13.52 -7.44
CA ALA A 37 -5.14 12.12 -7.44
C ALA A 37 -6.27 11.86 -8.44
N ASN A 38 -7.23 12.78 -8.56
CA ASN A 38 -8.30 12.71 -9.55
C ASN A 38 -7.72 12.80 -10.97
N MET A 39 -6.80 13.74 -11.23
CA MET A 39 -6.14 13.86 -12.54
C MET A 39 -5.40 12.58 -12.95
N ILE A 40 -4.69 11.95 -12.00
CA ILE A 40 -4.01 10.67 -12.23
C ILE A 40 -5.03 9.57 -12.52
N THR A 41 -6.11 9.52 -11.75
CA THR A 41 -7.15 8.50 -11.88
C THR A 41 -7.91 8.62 -13.19
N ASP A 42 -8.24 9.83 -13.62
CA ASP A 42 -8.91 10.11 -14.89
C ASP A 42 -8.03 9.75 -16.10
N SER A 43 -6.71 9.88 -15.96
CA SER A 43 -5.76 9.57 -17.04
C SER A 43 -5.43 8.08 -17.17
N ILE A 44 -5.33 7.35 -16.07
CA ILE A 44 -4.86 5.94 -16.08
C ILE A 44 -6.02 4.95 -15.89
N GLY A 45 -7.08 5.37 -15.20
CA GLY A 45 -8.16 4.51 -14.74
C GLY A 45 -7.84 3.87 -13.39
N ILE A 46 -8.80 3.93 -12.47
CA ILE A 46 -8.65 3.41 -11.10
C ILE A 46 -8.29 1.92 -11.05
N ASP A 47 -8.82 1.11 -11.97
CA ASP A 47 -8.56 -0.33 -11.99
C ASP A 47 -7.10 -0.63 -12.33
N ASN A 48 -6.55 0.05 -13.34
CA ASN A 48 -5.13 -0.06 -13.69
C ASN A 48 -4.23 0.39 -12.53
N LEU A 49 -4.62 1.45 -11.81
CA LEU A 49 -3.90 1.91 -10.61
C LEU A 49 -3.89 0.86 -9.51
N ILE A 50 -5.03 0.23 -9.25
CA ILE A 50 -5.17 -0.80 -8.23
C ILE A 50 -4.31 -2.03 -8.57
N VAL A 51 -4.43 -2.60 -9.78
CA VAL A 51 -3.73 -3.85 -10.12
C VAL A 51 -2.20 -3.71 -10.19
N ASN A 52 -1.68 -2.51 -10.46
CA ASN A 52 -0.24 -2.23 -10.45
C ASN A 52 0.28 -1.81 -9.06
N THR A 53 -0.61 -1.49 -8.10
CA THR A 53 -0.24 -1.13 -6.73
C THR A 53 -0.31 -2.32 -5.77
N PHE A 54 -1.29 -3.18 -6.00
CA PHE A 54 -1.59 -4.36 -5.19
C PHE A 54 -1.58 -5.58 -6.10
N PHE A 55 -0.71 -6.54 -5.84
CA PHE A 55 -0.64 -7.72 -6.70
C PHE A 55 -0.06 -8.92 -5.96
N ILE A 56 -0.35 -10.12 -6.46
CA ILE A 56 0.31 -11.35 -6.02
C ILE A 56 1.62 -11.47 -6.80
N ILE A 57 2.73 -11.67 -6.09
CA ILE A 57 4.02 -11.96 -6.72
C ILE A 57 3.90 -13.30 -7.44
N LYS A 58 4.31 -13.32 -8.71
CA LYS A 58 4.09 -14.45 -9.62
C LYS A 58 4.54 -15.76 -8.99
N ASN A 59 3.71 -16.80 -9.10
CA ASN A 59 3.97 -18.15 -8.59
C ASN A 59 4.18 -18.26 -7.07
N THR A 60 3.71 -17.28 -6.29
CA THR A 60 3.79 -17.30 -4.82
C THR A 60 2.42 -17.04 -4.20
N ASN A 61 2.35 -17.18 -2.87
CA ASN A 61 1.22 -16.72 -2.06
C ASN A 61 1.47 -15.33 -1.43
N SER A 62 2.43 -14.57 -1.97
CA SER A 62 2.86 -13.29 -1.44
C SER A 62 2.15 -12.13 -2.13
N ILE A 63 1.39 -11.35 -1.35
CA ILE A 63 0.74 -10.13 -1.81
C ILE A 63 1.68 -8.96 -1.56
N PHE A 64 1.97 -8.18 -2.60
CA PHE A 64 2.74 -6.95 -2.52
C PHE A 64 1.84 -5.72 -2.55
N ILE A 65 2.18 -4.73 -1.71
CA ILE A 65 1.50 -3.45 -1.57
C ILE A 65 2.53 -2.32 -1.69
N ASP A 66 2.42 -1.50 -2.72
CA ASP A 66 3.32 -0.37 -2.95
C ASP A 66 2.74 0.97 -2.47
N TYR A 67 3.15 1.43 -1.27
CA TYR A 67 2.72 2.72 -0.76
C TYR A 67 3.12 3.89 -1.68
N THR A 68 4.24 3.76 -2.40
CA THR A 68 4.80 4.84 -3.21
C THR A 68 3.89 5.21 -4.38
N VAL A 69 3.09 4.23 -4.84
CA VAL A 69 2.06 4.38 -5.87
C VAL A 69 0.72 4.70 -5.22
N PHE A 70 0.31 3.93 -4.21
CA PHE A 70 -0.94 4.09 -3.46
C PHE A 70 -1.20 5.55 -3.08
N LYS A 71 -0.20 6.22 -2.49
CA LYS A 71 -0.32 7.59 -1.98
C LYS A 71 -0.65 8.65 -3.04
N ARG A 72 -0.54 8.31 -4.33
CA ARG A 72 -0.64 9.24 -5.46
C ARG A 72 -2.03 9.32 -6.07
N PHE A 73 -2.84 8.27 -5.92
CA PHE A 73 -4.18 8.23 -6.50
C PHE A 73 -5.29 7.97 -5.47
N ILE A 74 -4.94 7.49 -4.27
CA ILE A 74 -5.96 7.10 -3.32
C ILE A 74 -6.67 8.32 -2.70
N VAL A 75 -8.00 8.30 -2.80
CA VAL A 75 -8.92 9.22 -2.12
C VAL A 75 -10.04 8.41 -1.45
N PRO A 76 -10.76 8.98 -0.45
CA PRO A 76 -11.77 8.25 0.33
C PRO A 76 -12.82 7.51 -0.51
N GLU A 77 -13.20 8.07 -1.66
CA GLU A 77 -14.12 7.46 -2.62
C GLU A 77 -13.68 6.06 -3.07
N TYR A 78 -12.37 5.82 -3.20
CA TYR A 78 -11.84 4.56 -3.69
C TYR A 78 -11.49 3.55 -2.59
N TYR A 79 -11.64 3.92 -1.31
CA TYR A 79 -11.22 3.05 -0.19
C TYR A 79 -11.90 1.68 -0.22
N SER A 80 -13.22 1.63 -0.39
CA SER A 80 -13.97 0.37 -0.46
C SER A 80 -13.55 -0.48 -1.66
N LYS A 81 -13.31 0.14 -2.82
CA LYS A 81 -12.86 -0.57 -4.04
C LYS A 81 -11.49 -1.20 -3.83
N VAL A 82 -10.55 -0.47 -3.24
CA VAL A 82 -9.21 -0.98 -2.90
C VAL A 82 -9.28 -2.11 -1.88
N VAL A 83 -10.06 -1.95 -0.80
CA VAL A 83 -10.19 -2.99 0.23
C VAL A 83 -10.77 -4.27 -0.37
N ASN A 84 -11.83 -4.18 -1.17
CA ASN A 84 -12.42 -5.34 -1.85
C ASN A 84 -11.41 -6.08 -2.74
N TYR A 85 -10.56 -5.33 -3.45
CA TYR A 85 -9.52 -5.91 -4.28
C TYR A 85 -8.42 -6.59 -3.43
N ILE A 86 -7.92 -5.96 -2.36
CA ILE A 86 -6.96 -6.61 -1.45
C ILE A 86 -7.57 -7.90 -0.86
N THR A 87 -8.83 -7.86 -0.45
CA THR A 87 -9.55 -9.03 0.06
C THR A 87 -9.66 -10.15 -0.99
N SER A 88 -9.86 -9.82 -2.28
CA SER A 88 -9.89 -10.84 -3.34
C SER A 88 -8.51 -11.47 -3.57
N LEU A 89 -7.42 -10.71 -3.45
CA LEU A 89 -6.05 -11.26 -3.49
C LEU A 89 -5.80 -12.21 -2.32
N ILE A 90 -6.20 -11.83 -1.09
CA ILE A 90 -6.07 -12.68 0.10
C ILE A 90 -6.83 -13.99 -0.11
N LYS A 91 -8.09 -13.92 -0.55
CA LYS A 91 -8.90 -15.10 -0.84
C LYS A 91 -8.25 -15.98 -1.91
N THR A 92 -7.72 -15.38 -2.97
CA THR A 92 -7.00 -16.11 -4.03
C THR A 92 -5.80 -16.86 -3.46
N CYS A 93 -4.97 -16.23 -2.62
CA CYS A 93 -3.84 -16.89 -1.99
C CYS A 93 -4.28 -18.02 -1.04
N ILE A 94 -5.30 -17.80 -0.22
CA ILE A 94 -5.81 -18.82 0.70
C ILE A 94 -6.39 -20.02 -0.06
N THR A 95 -7.17 -19.77 -1.12
CA THR A 95 -7.75 -20.84 -1.95
C THR A 95 -6.66 -21.66 -2.64
N ASN A 96 -5.61 -21.02 -3.17
CA ASN A 96 -4.61 -21.70 -3.99
C ASN A 96 -3.46 -22.32 -3.18
N TYR A 97 -3.12 -21.73 -2.01
CA TYR A 97 -1.92 -22.09 -1.23
C TYR A 97 -2.22 -22.37 0.25
N GLY A 98 -3.48 -22.25 0.67
CA GLY A 98 -3.91 -22.48 2.06
C GLY A 98 -3.49 -21.40 3.06
N THR A 99 -2.57 -20.51 2.70
CA THR A 99 -1.99 -19.42 3.51
C THR A 99 -1.53 -18.28 2.61
N PHE A 100 -1.19 -17.12 3.17
CA PHE A 100 -0.65 -15.99 2.42
C PHE A 100 0.42 -15.22 3.19
N ASN A 101 1.29 -14.52 2.47
CA ASN A 101 2.19 -13.51 3.01
C ASN A 101 1.74 -12.12 2.54
N MET A 102 2.02 -11.10 3.34
CA MET A 102 1.79 -9.71 2.95
C MET A 102 3.10 -8.93 3.02
N HIS A 103 3.38 -8.16 1.97
CA HIS A 103 4.60 -7.38 1.79
C HIS A 103 4.21 -5.92 1.54
N ILE A 104 4.56 -5.02 2.44
CA ILE A 104 4.20 -3.60 2.36
C ILE A 104 5.46 -2.77 2.23
N ASN A 105 5.64 -2.11 1.10
CA ASN A 105 6.66 -1.10 0.93
C ASN A 105 6.17 0.24 1.48
N LEU A 106 6.80 0.77 2.53
CA LEU A 106 6.46 2.05 3.16
C LEU A 106 7.41 3.20 2.78
N ASP A 107 8.14 3.11 1.66
CA ASP A 107 9.06 4.20 1.31
C ASP A 107 8.32 5.55 1.22
N SER A 108 8.89 6.58 1.86
CA SER A 108 8.30 7.91 2.10
C SER A 108 7.03 7.98 2.98
N PHE A 109 6.66 6.90 3.68
CA PHE A 109 5.56 6.90 4.65
C PHE A 109 5.91 7.75 5.87
N THR A 110 4.93 8.46 6.42
CA THR A 110 5.11 9.40 7.53
C THR A 110 3.96 9.28 8.53
N VAL A 111 4.13 9.82 9.74
CA VAL A 111 3.05 9.88 10.75
C VAL A 111 1.79 10.55 10.20
N SER A 112 1.93 11.66 9.46
CA SER A 112 0.78 12.33 8.82
C SER A 112 0.12 11.50 7.71
N ALA A 113 0.85 10.58 7.07
CA ALA A 113 0.26 9.63 6.15
C ALA A 113 -0.51 8.53 6.89
N ALA A 114 0.02 8.03 8.01
CA ALA A 114 -0.65 7.07 8.87
C ALA A 114 -2.01 7.59 9.37
N GLU A 115 -2.06 8.84 9.84
CA GLU A 115 -3.32 9.49 10.24
C GLU A 115 -4.29 9.63 9.06
N ARG A 116 -3.81 10.11 7.90
CA ARG A 116 -4.65 10.31 6.71
C ARG A 116 -5.30 9.01 6.23
N TYR A 117 -4.54 7.92 6.25
CA TYR A 117 -4.97 6.64 5.70
C TYR A 117 -5.53 5.69 6.77
N LYS A 118 -5.64 6.12 8.03
CA LYS A 118 -6.22 5.32 9.12
C LYS A 118 -7.60 4.74 8.77
N ASN A 119 -8.43 5.51 8.08
CA ASN A 119 -9.78 5.08 7.71
C ASN A 119 -9.78 3.88 6.75
N ILE A 120 -8.87 3.79 5.77
CA ILE A 120 -8.82 2.63 4.88
C ILE A 120 -8.37 1.37 5.63
N ILE A 121 -7.49 1.52 6.62
CA ILE A 121 -7.04 0.44 7.50
C ILE A 121 -8.23 -0.06 8.33
N ILE A 122 -9.03 0.84 8.91
CA ILE A 122 -10.24 0.48 9.65
C ILE A 122 -11.25 -0.26 8.76
N ILE A 123 -11.48 0.23 7.52
CA ILE A 123 -12.38 -0.44 6.58
C ILE A 123 -11.88 -1.86 6.27
N PHE A 124 -10.59 -2.03 6.02
CA PHE A 124 -9.98 -3.35 5.80
C PHE A 124 -10.19 -4.28 6.99
N LEU A 125 -9.92 -3.80 8.21
CA LEU A 125 -10.05 -4.60 9.43
C LEU A 125 -11.50 -5.00 9.68
N ASN A 126 -12.45 -4.09 9.49
CA ASN A 126 -13.88 -4.40 9.61
C ASN A 126 -14.32 -5.47 8.60
N ASN A 127 -13.77 -5.46 7.39
CA ASN A 127 -14.02 -6.50 6.39
C ASN A 127 -13.34 -7.85 6.72
N SER A 128 -12.41 -7.87 7.68
CA SER A 128 -11.73 -9.09 8.12
C SER A 128 -12.35 -9.70 9.39
N ILE A 129 -13.30 -9.03 10.03
CA ILE A 129 -13.99 -9.57 11.21
C ILE A 129 -14.70 -10.88 10.86
N GLY A 130 -14.49 -11.92 11.68
CA GLY A 130 -15.08 -13.24 11.47
C GLY A 130 -14.40 -14.07 10.37
N THR A 131 -13.33 -13.57 9.76
CA THR A 131 -12.49 -14.34 8.82
C THR A 131 -11.35 -15.03 9.57
N ASP A 132 -10.71 -16.01 8.91
CA ASP A 132 -9.51 -16.67 9.42
C ASP A 132 -8.21 -15.97 8.97
N TYR A 133 -8.27 -14.75 8.43
CA TYR A 133 -7.12 -14.10 7.80
C TYR A 133 -5.93 -13.94 8.74
N SER A 134 -6.14 -13.60 10.02
CA SER A 134 -5.04 -13.46 10.98
C SER A 134 -4.39 -14.82 11.30
N ILE A 135 -5.12 -15.93 11.18
CA ILE A 135 -4.60 -17.29 11.32
C ILE A 135 -3.82 -17.69 10.06
N LYS A 136 -4.40 -17.44 8.88
CA LYS A 136 -3.90 -17.81 7.55
C LYS A 136 -2.74 -16.96 7.03
N LEU A 137 -2.53 -15.79 7.63
CA LEU A 137 -1.35 -14.96 7.40
C LEU A 137 -0.12 -15.68 7.95
N ASN A 138 0.90 -15.92 7.14
CA ASN A 138 2.18 -16.46 7.60
C ASN A 138 3.05 -15.33 8.18
N ASN A 139 3.39 -14.35 7.34
CA ASN A 139 4.21 -13.21 7.70
C ASN A 139 3.67 -11.91 7.11
N LEU A 140 3.84 -10.82 7.86
CA LEU A 140 3.64 -9.45 7.42
C LEU A 140 4.99 -8.75 7.34
N PHE A 141 5.53 -8.64 6.13
CA PHE A 141 6.79 -7.96 5.87
C PHE A 141 6.56 -6.48 5.64
N ILE A 142 7.32 -5.63 6.33
CA ILE A 142 7.25 -4.18 6.22
C ILE A 142 8.61 -3.64 5.82
N TYR A 143 8.67 -3.03 4.65
CA TYR A 143 9.89 -2.50 4.04
C TYR A 143 9.94 -0.99 4.12
N ASN A 144 11.15 -0.45 4.04
CA ASN A 144 11.44 0.99 4.01
C ASN A 144 10.78 1.72 5.17
N THR A 145 10.83 1.13 6.37
CA THR A 145 10.25 1.76 7.55
C THR A 145 10.93 3.11 7.86
N PRO A 146 10.15 4.18 8.10
CA PRO A 146 10.72 5.48 8.44
C PRO A 146 11.33 5.45 9.85
N SER A 147 12.22 6.39 10.16
CA SER A 147 12.77 6.54 11.53
C SER A 147 11.69 6.72 12.59
N ALA A 148 10.53 7.29 12.21
CA ALA A 148 9.35 7.45 13.06
C ALA A 148 8.45 6.20 13.12
N PHE A 149 8.91 5.03 12.67
CA PHE A 149 8.07 3.83 12.61
C PHE A 149 7.53 3.41 13.97
N GLN A 150 8.27 3.61 15.07
CA GLN A 150 7.76 3.32 16.41
C GLN A 150 6.52 4.16 16.74
N THR A 151 6.51 5.45 16.40
CA THR A 151 5.35 6.32 16.57
C THR A 151 4.16 5.86 15.74
N ILE A 152 4.42 5.47 14.49
CA ILE A 152 3.40 4.94 13.56
C ILE A 152 2.82 3.63 14.08
N SER A 153 3.68 2.73 14.57
CA SER A 153 3.30 1.45 15.16
C SER A 153 2.41 1.66 16.37
N THR A 154 2.77 2.57 17.29
CA THR A 154 1.93 2.94 18.44
C THR A 154 0.57 3.48 18.01
N LEU A 155 0.53 4.35 16.99
CA LEU A 155 -0.72 4.92 16.47
C LEU A 155 -1.68 3.85 15.91
N LEU A 156 -1.14 2.84 15.25
CA LEU A 156 -1.92 1.78 14.60
C LEU A 156 -2.11 0.54 15.49
N SER A 157 -1.33 0.39 16.56
CA SER A 157 -1.35 -0.76 17.48
C SER A 157 -2.75 -1.11 18.02
N PRO A 158 -3.65 -0.17 18.36
CA PRO A 158 -5.00 -0.49 18.80
C PRO A 158 -5.87 -1.19 17.74
N LEU A 159 -5.47 -1.09 16.47
CA LEU A 159 -6.22 -1.64 15.34
C LEU A 159 -5.73 -3.05 14.94
N VAL A 160 -4.55 -3.48 15.43
CA VAL A 160 -3.90 -4.72 14.99
C VAL A 160 -3.98 -5.80 16.06
N GLU A 161 -4.50 -6.96 15.70
CA GLU A 161 -4.56 -8.14 16.59
C GLU A 161 -3.16 -8.58 17.04
N PRO A 162 -2.98 -9.02 18.31
CA PRO A 162 -1.68 -9.49 18.80
C PRO A 162 -1.05 -10.62 17.97
N THR A 163 -1.88 -11.52 17.42
CA THR A 163 -1.46 -12.62 16.56
C THR A 163 -0.76 -12.15 15.28
N VAL A 164 -1.22 -11.03 14.72
CA VAL A 164 -0.61 -10.40 13.54
C VAL A 164 0.69 -9.70 13.91
N LYS A 165 0.77 -9.05 15.08
CA LYS A 165 2.00 -8.38 15.56
C LYS A 165 3.17 -9.36 15.65
N ASN A 166 2.91 -10.58 16.12
CA ASN A 166 3.95 -11.62 16.24
C ASN A 166 4.44 -12.16 14.88
N LYS A 167 3.75 -11.85 13.79
CA LYS A 167 4.08 -12.24 12.41
C LYS A 167 4.74 -11.11 11.62
N MET A 168 4.95 -9.95 12.25
CA MET A 168 5.56 -8.79 11.60
C MET A 168 7.07 -8.97 11.48
N VAL A 169 7.59 -8.77 10.27
CA VAL A 169 9.02 -8.72 9.98
C VAL A 169 9.33 -7.35 9.40
N ILE A 170 10.18 -6.59 10.06
CA ILE A 170 10.40 -5.16 9.76
C ILE A 170 11.81 -4.95 9.23
N TYR A 171 11.92 -4.20 8.14
CA TYR A 171 13.18 -3.80 7.52
C TYR A 171 13.26 -2.28 7.42
N ASP A 172 14.43 -1.75 7.75
CA ASP A 172 14.75 -0.34 7.53
C ASP A 172 15.03 -0.08 6.03
N LYS A 173 15.37 1.17 5.68
CA LYS A 173 15.65 1.56 4.30
C LYS A 173 16.88 0.87 3.70
N ASN A 174 17.90 0.59 4.51
CA ASN A 174 19.14 -0.02 4.05
C ASN A 174 18.92 -1.49 3.70
N ASP A 175 18.26 -2.22 4.60
CA ASP A 175 18.01 -3.65 4.43
C ASP A 175 16.99 -3.93 3.31
N SER A 176 15.99 -3.04 3.17
CA SER A 176 14.89 -3.25 2.23
C SER A 176 15.32 -3.35 0.78
N THR A 177 16.37 -2.63 0.37
CA THR A 177 16.76 -2.55 -1.04
C THR A 177 17.13 -3.92 -1.61
N GLU A 178 17.98 -4.68 -0.91
CA GLU A 178 18.41 -6.00 -1.39
C GLU A 178 17.31 -7.05 -1.21
N ILE A 179 16.54 -6.98 -0.12
CA ILE A 179 15.47 -7.95 0.15
C ILE A 179 14.34 -7.81 -0.89
N LEU A 180 13.97 -6.58 -1.26
CA LEU A 180 12.98 -6.35 -2.31
C LEU A 180 13.46 -6.86 -3.67
N LYS A 181 14.75 -6.71 -4.00
CA LYS A 181 15.33 -7.28 -5.23
C LYS A 181 15.22 -8.80 -5.24
N ILE A 182 15.47 -9.46 -4.11
CA ILE A 182 15.33 -10.92 -3.99
C ILE A 182 13.87 -11.33 -4.14
N LEU A 183 12.96 -10.64 -3.46
CA LEU A 183 11.52 -10.91 -3.48
C LEU A 183 10.95 -10.92 -4.91
N PHE A 184 11.34 -9.95 -5.74
CA PHE A 184 10.86 -9.86 -7.12
C PHE A 184 11.60 -10.76 -8.14
N ARG A 185 12.56 -11.56 -7.68
CA ARG A 185 13.25 -12.58 -8.49
C ARG A 185 12.74 -14.00 -8.25
N MET A 186 11.89 -14.19 -7.25
CA MET A 186 11.21 -15.48 -6.96
C MET A 186 10.20 -15.82 -8.06
#